data_AF-A0A958JCB6-F1
#
_entry.id   AF-A0A958JCB6-F1
#
_cell.length_a   1.000
_cell.length_b   1.000
_cell.length_c   1.000
_cell.angle_alpha   90.00
_cell.angle_beta   90.00
_cell.angle_gamma   90.00
#
_symmetry.space_group_name_H-M   'P 1'
#
loop_
_entity.id
_entity.type
_entity.pdbx_description
1 polymer ?
#
loop_
_entity_poly.entity_id
_entity_poly.type
_entity_poly.pdbx_seq_one_letter_code
_entity_poly.pdbx_strand_id
1 'polypeptide(L)'
;SKVKTESNFSSELAFLKIRYKQPEGSKSELLTFPLKRSDVKSSFESATNDFRFATAVSAFAEKLRGSQYGTDLPYQEIAQIAAASKGDDSHGYRQEFIELVKNAQSINKQP
;
A
#
# COMPACT_ATOMS: atom_id res chain seq x y z
N SER A 1 -6.16 -31.91 -29.38
CA SER A 1 -5.63 -30.57 -29.70
C SER A 1 -4.62 -30.15 -28.64
N LYS A 2 -3.33 -30.07 -29.00
CA LYS A 2 -2.27 -29.58 -28.09
C LYS A 2 -2.34 -28.06 -28.06
N VAL A 3 -2.71 -27.48 -26.91
CA VAL A 3 -2.58 -26.04 -26.70
C VAL A 3 -1.08 -25.72 -26.60
N LYS A 4 -0.57 -24.96 -27.57
CA LYS A 4 0.78 -24.40 -27.54
C LYS A 4 0.88 -23.45 -26.35
N THR A 5 1.62 -23.83 -25.32
CA THR A 5 2.08 -22.91 -24.29
C THR A 5 3.38 -22.27 -24.77
N GLU A 6 3.29 -21.25 -25.63
CA GLU A 6 4.41 -20.32 -25.81
C GLU A 6 4.33 -19.32 -24.66
N SER A 7 4.76 -19.74 -23.46
CA SER A 7 4.86 -18.89 -22.30
C SER A 7 6.06 -17.97 -22.46
N ASN A 8 5.79 -16.77 -22.95
CA ASN A 8 6.75 -15.69 -22.96
C ASN A 8 6.90 -15.16 -21.52
N PHE A 9 7.57 -15.92 -20.63
CA PHE A 9 7.84 -15.58 -19.23
C PHE A 9 8.66 -14.27 -19.05
N SER A 10 8.98 -13.59 -20.16
CA SER A 10 9.70 -12.32 -20.17
C SER A 10 8.83 -11.13 -19.70
N SER A 11 7.50 -11.16 -19.88
CA SER A 11 6.65 -9.99 -19.56
C SER A 11 5.91 -10.08 -18.23
N GLU A 12 5.85 -11.24 -17.60
CA GLU A 12 5.05 -11.52 -16.41
C GLU A 12 5.96 -11.88 -15.23
N LEU A 13 5.71 -11.28 -14.06
CA LEU A 13 6.50 -11.48 -12.85
C LEU A 13 5.91 -12.56 -11.94
N ALA A 14 4.60 -12.50 -11.71
CA ALA A 14 3.89 -13.42 -10.83
C ALA A 14 2.37 -13.35 -11.06
N PHE A 15 1.62 -14.21 -10.38
CA PHE A 15 0.16 -14.17 -10.33
C PHE A 15 -0.31 -13.98 -8.88
N LEU A 16 -1.08 -12.92 -8.64
CA LEU A 16 -1.79 -12.72 -7.38
C LEU A 16 -3.12 -13.48 -7.44
N LYS A 17 -3.29 -14.45 -6.54
CA LYS A 17 -4.49 -15.28 -6.45
C LYS A 17 -5.24 -14.96 -5.16
N ILE A 18 -6.42 -14.36 -5.28
CA ILE A 18 -7.26 -13.99 -4.14
C ILE A 18 -8.49 -14.89 -4.15
N ARG A 19 -8.74 -15.57 -3.03
CA ARG A 19 -9.98 -16.31 -2.83
C ARG A 19 -10.87 -15.56 -1.86
N TYR A 20 -12.12 -15.37 -2.25
CA TYR A 20 -13.12 -14.71 -1.41
C TYR A 20 -14.45 -15.46 -1.45
N LYS A 21 -15.35 -15.11 -0.54
CA LYS A 21 -16.75 -15.54 -0.52
C LYS A 21 -17.61 -14.29 -0.50
N GLN A 22 -18.79 -14.36 -1.09
CA GLN A 22 -19.82 -13.34 -0.89
C GLN A 22 -20.27 -13.36 0.60
N PRO A 23 -20.75 -12.25 1.17
CA PRO A 23 -21.11 -12.17 2.60
C PRO A 23 -22.02 -13.31 3.07
N GLU A 24 -23.07 -13.62 2.30
CA GLU A 24 -24.02 -14.72 2.58
C GLU A 24 -23.73 -16.00 1.76
N GLY A 25 -22.59 -16.03 1.06
CA GLY A 25 -22.23 -17.11 0.14
C GLY A 25 -21.38 -18.20 0.79
N SER A 26 -21.74 -19.46 0.59
CA SER A 26 -20.94 -20.60 1.06
C SER A 26 -19.80 -20.98 0.10
N LYS A 27 -19.94 -20.64 -1.19
CA LYS A 27 -18.99 -20.97 -2.25
C LYS A 27 -17.89 -19.91 -2.37
N SER A 28 -16.64 -20.37 -2.41
CA SER A 28 -15.49 -19.49 -2.62
C SER A 28 -15.18 -19.31 -4.10
N GLU A 29 -14.98 -18.07 -4.51
CA GLU A 29 -14.54 -17.66 -5.84
C GLU A 29 -13.03 -17.36 -5.84
N LEU A 30 -12.37 -17.61 -6.97
CA LEU A 30 -10.95 -17.34 -7.18
C LEU A 30 -10.81 -16.20 -8.19
N LEU A 31 -10.17 -15.11 -7.76
CA LEU A 31 -9.69 -14.04 -8.63
C LEU A 31 -8.19 -14.25 -8.89
N THR A 32 -7.78 -14.10 -10.15
CA THR A 32 -6.37 -14.22 -10.54
C THR A 32 -5.94 -12.97 -11.30
N PHE A 33 -4.91 -12.30 -10.80
CA PHE A 33 -4.36 -11.08 -11.37
C PHE A 33 -2.91 -11.34 -11.82
N PRO A 34 -2.58 -11.21 -13.11
CA PRO A 34 -1.19 -11.25 -13.56
C PRO A 34 -0.47 -9.95 -13.16
N LEU A 35 0.72 -10.08 -12.57
CA LEU A 35 1.62 -8.95 -12.30
C LEU A 35 2.60 -8.85 -13.45
N LYS A 36 2.51 -7.80 -14.28
CA LYS A 36 3.38 -7.64 -15.45
C LYS A 36 4.59 -6.78 -15.12
N ARG A 37 5.70 -7.02 -15.81
CA ARG A 37 6.89 -6.15 -15.71
C ARG A 37 6.59 -4.71 -16.11
N SER A 38 5.67 -4.51 -17.06
CA SER A 38 5.22 -3.18 -17.49
C SER A 38 4.51 -2.37 -16.40
N ASP A 39 3.97 -3.05 -15.38
CA ASP A 39 3.22 -2.39 -14.30
C ASP A 39 4.15 -1.89 -13.19
N VAL A 40 5.41 -2.35 -13.20
CA VAL A 40 6.45 -1.92 -12.24
C VAL A 40 6.77 -0.46 -12.45
N LYS A 41 6.74 0.28 -11.35
CA LYS A 41 7.09 1.70 -11.30
C LYS A 41 8.59 1.85 -11.06
N SER A 42 9.21 2.79 -11.75
CA SER A 42 10.66 3.02 -11.70
C SER A 42 11.13 3.62 -10.38
N SER A 43 10.24 4.29 -9.66
CA SER A 43 10.49 4.82 -8.31
C SER A 43 9.21 4.84 -7.49
N PHE A 44 9.36 5.02 -6.17
CA PHE A 44 8.22 5.14 -5.26
C PHE A 44 7.32 6.34 -5.61
N GLU A 45 7.91 7.47 -6.00
CA GLU A 45 7.23 8.71 -6.38
C GLU A 45 6.34 8.52 -7.61
N SER A 46 6.75 7.63 -8.53
CA SER A 46 5.98 7.29 -9.73
C SER A 46 4.79 6.35 -9.48
N ALA A 47 4.64 5.83 -8.25
CA ALA A 47 3.45 5.10 -7.83
C ALA A 47 2.23 6.03 -7.71
N THR A 48 1.03 5.47 -7.62
CA THR A 48 -0.20 6.27 -7.46
C THR A 48 -0.23 6.96 -6.09
N ASN A 49 -0.95 8.08 -5.99
CA ASN A 49 -1.18 8.75 -4.71
C ASN A 49 -1.74 7.78 -3.68
N ASP A 50 -2.69 6.93 -4.06
CA ASP A 50 -3.29 5.94 -3.15
C ASP A 50 -2.28 4.93 -2.62
N PHE A 51 -1.40 4.42 -3.48
CA PHE A 51 -0.37 3.47 -3.04
C PHE A 51 0.62 4.11 -2.08
N ARG A 52 1.11 5.31 -2.40
CA ARG A 52 2.04 6.05 -1.53
C ARG A 52 1.39 6.43 -0.21
N PHE A 53 0.12 6.83 -0.23
CA PHE A 53 -0.63 7.19 0.97
C PHE A 53 -0.88 5.96 1.85
N ALA A 54 -1.33 4.84 1.27
CA ALA A 54 -1.48 3.58 1.99
C ALA A 54 -0.17 3.11 2.63
N THR A 55 0.97 3.32 1.94
CA THR A 55 2.30 3.04 2.49
C THR A 55 2.60 3.88 3.74
N ALA A 56 2.25 5.18 3.74
CA ALA A 56 2.39 6.02 4.93
C ALA A 56 1.50 5.53 6.09
N VAL A 57 0.26 5.11 5.80
CA VAL A 57 -0.64 4.52 6.80
C VAL A 57 -0.05 3.24 7.40
N SER A 58 0.45 2.33 6.56
CA SER A 58 1.10 1.10 7.01
C SER A 58 2.35 1.39 7.84
N ALA A 59 3.22 2.30 7.40
CA ALA A 59 4.42 2.70 8.13
C ALA A 59 4.09 3.28 9.51
N PHE A 60 3.05 4.12 9.62
CA PHE A 60 2.57 4.61 10.91
C PHE A 60 2.09 3.48 11.81
N ALA A 61 1.33 2.53 11.27
CA ALA A 61 0.82 1.39 12.03
C ALA A 61 1.94 0.47 12.54
N GLU A 62 2.94 0.18 11.70
CA GLU A 62 4.14 -0.59 12.11
C GLU A 62 4.92 0.14 13.20
N LYS A 63 5.07 1.47 13.08
CA LYS A 63 5.76 2.29 14.08
C LYS A 63 5.04 2.27 15.43
N LEU A 64 3.71 2.41 15.45
CA LEU A 64 2.93 2.34 16.68
C LEU A 64 2.98 0.95 17.34
N ARG A 65 3.10 -0.12 16.54
CA ARG A 65 3.25 -1.49 17.05
C ARG A 65 4.66 -1.80 17.55
N GLY A 66 5.66 -0.95 17.29
CA GLY A 66 7.06 -1.25 17.60
C GLY A 66 7.62 -2.42 16.77
N SER A 67 7.12 -2.60 15.54
CA SER A 67 7.54 -3.68 14.65
C SER A 67 8.90 -3.43 14.02
N GLN A 68 9.71 -4.49 13.90
CA GLN A 68 11.02 -4.47 13.23
C GLN A 68 10.97 -3.97 11.77
N TYR A 69 9.78 -3.94 11.15
CA TYR A 69 9.60 -3.54 9.76
C TYR A 69 9.26 -2.05 9.57
N GLY A 70 9.07 -1.28 10.66
CA GLY A 70 8.68 0.14 10.58
C GLY A 70 9.24 1.04 11.68
N THR A 71 10.12 0.53 12.55
CA THR A 71 10.78 1.31 13.61
C THR A 71 11.62 2.46 13.07
N ASP A 72 12.26 2.26 11.91
CA ASP A 72 13.32 3.14 11.41
C ASP A 72 12.80 4.37 10.67
N LEU A 73 11.54 4.37 10.23
CA LEU A 73 10.94 5.52 9.55
C LEU A 73 10.48 6.55 10.60
N PRO A 74 11.03 7.78 10.63
CA PRO A 74 10.61 8.79 11.60
C PRO A 74 9.18 9.28 11.28
N TYR A 75 8.43 9.68 12.31
CA TYR A 75 7.07 10.24 12.13
C TYR A 75 7.04 11.40 11.12
N GLN A 76 8.12 12.18 11.05
CA GLN A 76 8.25 13.27 10.08
C GLN A 76 8.22 12.78 8.63
N GLU A 77 8.96 11.72 8.31
CA GLU A 77 8.97 11.16 6.96
C GLU A 77 7.63 10.52 6.61
N ILE A 78 7.00 9.84 7.57
CA ILE A 78 5.63 9.31 7.40
C ILE A 78 4.65 10.44 7.03
N ALA A 79 4.69 11.56 7.78
CA ALA A 79 3.84 12.72 7.50
C ALA A 79 4.16 13.37 6.14
N GLN A 80 5.43 13.41 5.74
CA GLN A 80 5.86 13.93 4.43
C GLN A 80 5.35 13.06 3.29
N ILE A 81 5.46 11.74 3.39
CA ILE A 81 4.94 10.80 2.38
C ILE A 81 3.41 10.97 2.27
N ALA A 82 2.70 10.99 3.40
CA ALA A 82 1.25 11.18 3.42
C ALA A 82 0.84 12.52 2.80
N ALA A 83 1.53 13.61 3.13
CA ALA A 83 1.27 14.93 2.56
C ALA A 83 1.54 14.98 1.05
N ALA A 84 2.67 14.42 0.59
CA ALA A 84 3.05 14.34 -0.82
C ALA A 84 2.16 13.38 -1.64
N SER A 85 1.32 12.59 -0.98
CA SER A 85 0.40 11.63 -1.60
C SER A 85 -1.06 11.86 -1.23
N LYS A 86 -1.39 13.04 -0.67
CA LYS A 86 -2.75 13.37 -0.24
C LYS A 86 -3.75 13.21 -1.37
N GLY A 87 -3.44 13.72 -2.56
CA GLY A 87 -4.36 13.65 -3.70
C GLY A 87 -5.66 14.41 -3.44
N ASP A 88 -6.74 13.97 -4.09
CA ASP A 88 -8.09 14.48 -3.81
C ASP A 88 -8.58 13.94 -2.46
N ASP A 89 -9.18 14.83 -1.67
CA ASP A 89 -9.53 14.59 -0.27
C ASP A 89 -10.81 15.35 0.09
N SER A 90 -11.88 15.08 -0.68
CA SER A 90 -13.18 15.75 -0.56
C SER A 90 -13.81 15.68 0.83
N HIS A 91 -13.47 14.64 1.60
CA HIS A 91 -13.97 14.40 2.96
C HIS A 91 -12.95 14.74 4.06
N GLY A 92 -11.72 15.14 3.71
CA GLY A 92 -10.70 15.57 4.67
C GLY A 92 -9.97 14.44 5.42
N TYR A 93 -10.31 13.16 5.20
CA TYR A 93 -9.74 12.05 5.95
C TYR A 93 -8.22 11.93 5.81
N ARG A 94 -7.67 12.26 4.63
CA ARG A 94 -6.22 12.17 4.43
C ARG A 94 -5.49 13.30 5.15
N GLN A 95 -6.09 14.49 5.16
CA GLN A 95 -5.63 15.61 5.97
C GLN A 95 -5.63 15.27 7.47
N GLU A 96 -6.73 14.70 7.98
CA GLU A 96 -6.84 14.28 9.39
C GLU A 96 -5.77 13.23 9.76
N PHE A 97 -5.50 12.27 8.87
CA PHE A 97 -4.42 11.31 9.09
C PHE A 97 -3.05 11.99 9.18
N ILE A 98 -2.74 12.95 8.30
CA ILE A 98 -1.47 13.69 8.34
C ILE A 98 -1.33 14.43 9.68
N GLU A 99 -2.40 15.02 10.19
CA GLU A 99 -2.43 15.70 11.48
C GLU A 99 -2.25 14.73 12.64
N LEU A 100 -2.88 13.55 12.59
CA LEU A 100 -2.70 12.49 13.58
C LEU A 100 -1.23 12.07 13.69
N VAL A 101 -0.53 11.87 12.56
CA VAL A 101 0.89 11.50 12.55
C VAL A 101 1.76 12.60 13.18
N LYS A 102 1.47 13.87 12.87
CA LYS A 102 2.18 15.02 13.47
C LYS A 102 1.94 15.13 14.97
N ASN A 103 0.71 14.87 15.42
CA ASN A 103 0.37 14.88 16.85
C ASN A 103 1.10 13.76 17.59
N ALA A 104 1.14 12.55 17.02
CA ALA A 104 1.90 11.44 17.57
C ALA A 104 3.41 11.77 17.68
N GLN A 105 3.98 12.46 16.68
CA GLN A 105 5.35 12.94 16.74
C GLN A 105 5.58 13.88 17.94
N SER A 106 4.67 14.83 18.17
CA SER A 106 4.79 15.81 19.25
C SER A 106 4.71 15.15 20.63
N ILE A 107 3.82 14.17 20.80
CA ILE A 107 3.68 13.42 22.06
C ILE A 107 4.93 12.57 22.33
N ASN A 108 5.46 11.87 21.32
CA ASN A 108 6.65 11.02 21.47
C ASN A 108 7.93 11.84 21.72
N LYS A 109 7.95 13.14 21.41
CA LYS A 109 9.07 14.04 21.71
C LYS A 109 9.07 14.59 23.15
N GLN A 110 8.00 14.40 23.92
CA GLN A 110 7.96 14.82 25.32
C GLN A 110 8.61 13.74 26.21
N PRO A 111 9.48 14.14 27.17
CA PRO A 111 10.21 13.21 28.04
C PRO A 111 9.30 12.42 28.98
#